data_AF-A0A7J4PN60-F1
#
_entry.id   AF-A0A7J4PN60-F1
#
_cell.length_a   1.000
_cell.length_b   1.000
_cell.length_c   1.000
_cell.angle_alpha   90.00
_cell.angle_beta   90.00
_cell.angle_gamma   90.00
#
_symmetry.space_group_name_H-M   'P 1'
#
loop_
_entity.id
_entity.type
_entity.pdbx_description
1 polymer ?
#
loop_
_entity_poly.entity_id
_entity_poly.type
_entity_poly.pdbx_seq_one_letter_code
_entity_poly.pdbx_strand_id
1 'polypeptide(L)'
;MSTRVGGFLILMSETMFLFSILNFLMISRLQYYSSGDSYIRTLFPHFIFFLGAMGFVGLTAMFFVYTYILPSKQRFSQEQAVKDNRSPTYNKLLEVQGELADMRKMMADLSEKVEKLSK
;
A
#
# COMPACT_ATOMS: atom_id res chain seq x y z
N MET A 1 -19.78 -3.29 11.45
CA MET A 1 -20.05 -4.18 10.29
C MET A 1 -20.11 -5.62 10.80
N SER A 2 -21.15 -6.38 10.44
CA SER A 2 -21.36 -7.74 10.92
C SER A 2 -20.27 -8.70 10.42
N THR A 3 -19.66 -9.47 11.33
CA THR A 3 -18.60 -10.46 11.08
C THR A 3 -18.95 -11.45 9.96
N ARG A 4 -20.24 -11.71 9.75
CA ARG A 4 -20.74 -12.57 8.66
C ARG A 4 -20.58 -11.95 7.28
N VAL A 5 -20.79 -10.63 7.16
CA VAL A 5 -20.61 -9.90 5.90
C VAL A 5 -19.13 -9.82 5.56
N GLY A 6 -18.27 -9.60 6.56
CA GLY A 6 -16.81 -9.66 6.38
C GLY A 6 -16.34 -11.03 5.88
N GLY A 7 -16.78 -12.12 6.53
CA GLY A 7 -16.43 -13.48 6.11
C GLY A 7 -16.91 -13.82 4.70
N PHE A 8 -18.12 -13.39 4.33
CA PHE A 8 -18.64 -13.58 2.97
C PHE A 8 -17.85 -12.80 1.91
N LEU A 9 -17.46 -11.56 2.20
CA LEU A 9 -16.64 -10.75 1.29
C LEU A 9 -15.25 -11.36 1.07
N ILE A 10 -14.64 -11.91 2.11
CA ILE A 10 -13.35 -12.61 2.01
C ILE A 10 -13.49 -13.82 1.08
N LEU A 11 -14.52 -14.63 1.30
CA LEU A 11 -14.75 -15.85 0.51
C LEU A 11 -15.04 -15.54 -0.96
N MET A 12 -15.79 -14.47 -1.23
CA MET A 12 -16.02 -13.95 -2.58
C MET A 12 -14.72 -13.44 -3.22
N SER A 13 -13.88 -12.72 -2.47
CA SER A 13 -12.59 -12.23 -2.96
C SER A 13 -11.65 -13.38 -3.35
N GLU A 14 -11.56 -14.42 -2.51
CA GLU A 14 -10.75 -15.61 -2.80
C GLU A 14 -11.26 -16.35 -4.04
N THR A 15 -12.58 -16.49 -4.15
CA THR A 15 -13.22 -17.11 -5.31
C THR A 15 -12.92 -16.31 -6.59
N MET A 16 -13.05 -14.98 -6.55
CA MET A 16 -12.73 -14.10 -7.69
C MET A 16 -11.25 -14.20 -8.09
N PHE A 17 -10.35 -14.33 -7.13
CA PHE A 17 -8.92 -14.53 -7.42
C PHE A 17 -8.66 -15.86 -8.14
N LEU A 18 -9.26 -16.96 -7.67
CA LEU A 18 -9.16 -18.27 -8.33
C LEU A 18 -9.74 -18.23 -9.75
N PHE A 19 -10.90 -17.62 -9.93
CA PHE A 19 -11.49 -17.42 -11.26
C PHE A 19 -10.59 -16.57 -12.17
N SER A 20 -9.91 -15.56 -11.63
CA SER A 20 -8.97 -14.73 -12.38
C SER A 20 -7.79 -15.55 -12.92
N ILE A 21 -7.21 -16.44 -12.09
CA ILE A 21 -6.12 -17.33 -12.53
C ILE A 21 -6.61 -18.29 -13.62
N LEU A 22 -7.77 -18.92 -13.42
CA LEU A 22 -8.34 -19.84 -14.41
C LEU A 22 -8.67 -19.13 -15.73
N ASN A 23 -9.23 -17.92 -15.66
CA ASN A 23 -9.49 -17.09 -16.83
C ASN A 23 -8.20 -16.70 -17.55
N PHE A 24 -7.15 -16.33 -16.80
CA PHE A 24 -5.85 -16.02 -17.37
C PHE A 24 -5.25 -17.24 -18.10
N LEU A 25 -5.32 -18.43 -17.51
CA LEU A 25 -4.87 -19.67 -18.15
C LEU A 25 -5.69 -19.99 -19.41
N MET A 26 -7.00 -19.79 -19.37
CA MET A 26 -7.88 -20.02 -20.51
C MET A 26 -7.56 -19.05 -21.66
N ILE A 27 -7.48 -17.74 -21.39
CA ILE A 27 -7.19 -16.72 -22.39
C ILE A 27 -5.78 -16.93 -22.97
N SER A 28 -4.77 -17.16 -22.11
CA SER A 28 -3.40 -17.41 -22.57
C SER A 28 -3.30 -18.65 -23.45
N ARG A 29 -4.06 -19.72 -23.16
CA ARG A 29 -4.14 -20.91 -24.02
C ARG A 29 -4.83 -20.61 -25.35
N LEU A 30 -5.95 -19.91 -25.34
CA LEU A 30 -6.66 -19.52 -26.57
C LEU A 30 -5.78 -18.62 -27.46
N GLN A 31 -5.09 -17.65 -26.86
CA GLN A 31 -4.17 -16.78 -27.58
C GLN A 31 -3.01 -17.55 -28.20
N TYR A 32 -2.41 -18.48 -27.44
CA TYR A 32 -1.27 -19.26 -27.91
C TYR A 32 -1.62 -20.21 -29.07
N TYR A 33 -2.82 -20.79 -29.08
CA TYR A 33 -3.27 -21.67 -30.17
C TYR A 33 -4.09 -20.97 -31.25
N SER A 34 -4.19 -19.64 -31.19
CA SER A 34 -4.95 -18.86 -32.17
C SER A 34 -4.45 -19.12 -33.59
N SER A 35 -5.38 -19.48 -34.49
CA SER A 35 -5.06 -19.81 -35.89
C SER A 35 -4.59 -18.59 -36.69
N GLY A 36 -4.95 -17.38 -36.25
CA GLY A 36 -4.61 -16.12 -36.93
C GLY A 36 -3.23 -15.55 -36.57
N ASP A 37 -2.57 -16.08 -35.54
CA ASP A 37 -1.28 -15.57 -35.06
C ASP A 37 -0.32 -16.73 -34.78
N SER A 38 0.59 -17.00 -35.72
CA SER A 38 1.63 -18.03 -35.55
C SER A 38 2.86 -17.50 -34.83
N TYR A 39 3.01 -16.19 -34.67
CA TYR A 39 4.24 -15.55 -34.21
C TYR A 39 4.65 -16.02 -32.82
N ILE A 40 3.69 -16.10 -31.90
CA ILE A 40 3.93 -16.53 -30.51
C ILE A 40 4.44 -17.98 -30.44
N ARG A 41 3.91 -18.86 -31.30
CA ARG A 41 4.34 -20.27 -31.36
C ARG A 41 5.72 -20.44 -32.02
N THR A 42 6.09 -19.52 -32.90
CA THR A 42 7.44 -19.49 -33.49
C THR A 42 8.48 -19.06 -32.45
N LEU A 43 8.17 -18.06 -31.63
CA LEU A 43 9.08 -17.60 -30.56
C LEU A 43 9.16 -18.59 -29.39
N PHE A 44 8.02 -19.16 -28.99
CA PHE A 44 7.91 -20.13 -27.91
C PHE A 44 7.24 -21.39 -28.44
N PRO A 45 8.00 -22.45 -28.79
CA PRO A 45 7.42 -23.68 -29.35
C PRO A 45 6.57 -24.48 -28.35
N HIS A 46 6.87 -24.35 -27.06
CA HIS A 46 6.11 -24.99 -25.98
C HIS A 46 5.31 -23.97 -25.16
N PHE A 47 4.04 -24.30 -24.93
CA PHE A 47 3.11 -23.48 -24.14
C PHE A 47 3.62 -23.18 -22.73
N ILE A 48 4.35 -24.12 -22.12
CA ILE A 48 4.93 -23.94 -20.77
C ILE A 48 5.97 -22.81 -20.76
N PHE A 49 6.80 -22.68 -21.80
CA PHE A 49 7.76 -21.58 -21.89
C PHE A 49 7.08 -20.24 -22.11
N PHE A 50 6.02 -20.20 -22.93
CA PHE A 50 5.19 -19.01 -23.09
C PHE A 50 4.55 -18.59 -21.76
N LEU A 51 3.98 -19.55 -21.01
CA LEU A 51 3.39 -19.30 -19.70
C LEU A 51 4.44 -18.81 -18.69
N GLY A 52 5.63 -19.42 -18.69
CA GLY A 52 6.75 -19.01 -17.85
C GLY A 52 7.23 -17.59 -18.16
N ALA A 53 7.35 -17.23 -19.44
CA ALA A 53 7.71 -15.88 -19.86
C ALA A 53 6.67 -14.84 -19.41
N MET A 54 5.38 -15.13 -19.60
CA MET A 54 4.28 -14.28 -19.11
C MET A 54 4.31 -14.13 -17.58
N GLY A 55 4.57 -15.23 -16.86
CA GLY A 55 4.74 -15.20 -15.41
C GLY A 55 5.93 -14.34 -14.97
N PHE A 56 7.07 -14.43 -15.67
CA PHE A 56 8.25 -13.62 -15.39
C PHE A 56 8.00 -12.12 -15.59
N VAL A 57 7.31 -11.75 -16.68
CA VAL A 57 6.88 -10.36 -16.93
C VAL A 57 5.95 -9.89 -15.81
N GLY A 58 4.97 -10.71 -15.41
CA GLY A 58 4.06 -10.41 -14.31
C GLY A 58 4.79 -10.21 -12.97
N LEU A 59 5.77 -11.06 -12.65
CA LEU A 59 6.59 -10.93 -11.45
C LEU A 59 7.45 -9.65 -11.47
N THR A 60 8.04 -9.32 -12.61
CA THR A 60 8.83 -8.10 -12.78
C THR A 60 7.95 -6.86 -12.60
N ALA A 61 6.74 -6.87 -13.16
CA ALA A 61 5.76 -5.81 -12.96
C ALA A 61 5.35 -5.69 -11.48
N MET A 62 5.09 -6.82 -10.81
CA MET A 62 4.76 -6.86 -9.39
C MET A 62 5.90 -6.29 -8.54
N PHE A 63 7.15 -6.66 -8.83
CA PHE A 63 8.32 -6.12 -8.16
C PHE A 63 8.39 -4.60 -8.32
N PHE A 64 8.25 -4.08 -9.54
CA PHE A 64 8.27 -2.64 -9.81
C PHE A 64 7.14 -1.89 -9.08
N VAL A 65 5.92 -2.43 -9.10
CA VAL A 65 4.78 -1.87 -8.36
C VAL A 65 5.09 -1.84 -6.87
N TYR A 66 5.66 -2.91 -6.33
CA TYR A 66 5.97 -3.02 -4.91
C TYR A 66 7.09 -2.08 -4.46
N THR A 67 8.16 -1.94 -5.24
CA THR A 67 9.28 -1.08 -4.87
C THR A 67 9.02 0.40 -5.07
N TYR A 68 8.26 0.79 -6.10
CA TYR A 68 8.14 2.22 -6.46
C TYR A 68 6.72 2.78 -6.29
N ILE A 69 5.70 2.04 -6.72
CA ILE A 69 4.32 2.56 -6.76
C ILE A 69 3.65 2.47 -5.39
N LEU A 70 3.85 1.38 -4.65
CA LEU A 70 3.23 1.21 -3.34
C LEU A 70 3.75 2.23 -2.30
N PRO A 71 5.07 2.41 -2.13
CA PRO A 71 5.60 3.38 -1.18
C PRO A 71 5.19 4.82 -1.52
N SER A 72 5.18 5.19 -2.81
CA SER A 72 4.75 6.52 -3.24
C SER A 72 3.27 6.77 -2.94
N LYS A 73 2.38 5.79 -3.21
CA LYS A 73 0.96 5.90 -2.86
C LYS A 73 0.73 6.00 -1.35
N GLN A 74 1.46 5.21 -0.56
CA GLN A 74 1.35 5.25 0.90
C GLN A 74 1.79 6.61 1.45
N ARG A 75 2.92 7.14 1.00
CA ARG A 75 3.41 8.46 1.39
C ARG A 75 2.41 9.56 1.03
N PHE A 76 1.90 9.55 -0.19
CA PHE A 76 0.90 10.51 -0.65
C PHE A 76 -0.39 10.46 0.20
N SER A 77 -0.88 9.25 0.51
CA SER A 77 -2.06 9.08 1.35
C SER A 77 -1.83 9.58 2.79
N GLN A 78 -0.63 9.39 3.35
CA GLN A 78 -0.28 9.93 4.66
C GLN A 78 -0.20 11.46 4.65
N GLU A 79 0.42 12.04 3.62
CA GLU A 79 0.50 13.49 3.45
C GLU A 79 -0.91 14.12 3.31
N GLN A 80 -1.81 13.46 2.57
CA GLN A 80 -3.21 13.87 2.49
C GLN A 80 -3.93 13.74 3.83
N ALA A 81 -3.72 12.65 4.56
CA ALA A 81 -4.34 12.47 5.88
C ALA A 81 -3.91 13.54 6.89
N VAL A 82 -2.67 14.02 6.80
CA VAL A 82 -2.18 15.15 7.60
C VAL A 82 -2.82 16.46 7.13
N LYS A 83 -2.84 16.73 5.82
CA LYS A 83 -3.46 17.96 5.26
C LYS A 83 -4.95 18.08 5.57
N ASP A 84 -5.67 16.98 5.53
CA ASP A 84 -7.11 16.93 5.78
C ASP A 84 -7.47 16.82 7.27
N ASN A 85 -6.49 16.96 8.18
CA ASN A 85 -6.66 16.78 9.64
C ASN A 85 -7.28 15.43 10.05
N ARG A 86 -7.12 14.40 9.20
CA ARG A 86 -7.64 13.05 9.44
C ARG A 86 -6.66 12.15 10.18
N SER A 87 -5.43 12.61 10.45
CA SER A 87 -4.41 11.89 11.20
C SER A 87 -4.53 12.18 12.71
N PRO A 88 -5.09 11.27 13.53
CA PRO A 88 -5.27 11.50 14.96
C PRO A 88 -3.92 11.60 15.69
N THR A 89 -2.92 10.85 15.21
CA THR A 89 -1.58 10.82 15.78
C THR A 89 -0.83 12.13 15.55
N TYR A 90 -0.97 12.73 14.37
CA TYR A 90 -0.32 14.01 14.05
C TYR A 90 -0.87 15.14 14.92
N ASN A 91 -2.20 15.19 15.08
CA ASN A 91 -2.85 16.21 15.92
C ASN A 91 -2.44 16.08 17.39
N LYS A 92 -2.41 14.85 17.94
CA LYS A 92 -1.90 14.61 19.30
C LYS A 92 -0.43 15.03 19.47
N LEU A 93 0.40 14.85 18.45
CA LEU A 93 1.81 15.27 18.49
C LEU A 93 1.95 16.80 18.56
N LEU A 94 1.10 17.54 17.84
CA LEU A 94 1.05 19.00 17.92
C LEU A 94 0.58 19.47 19.30
N GLU A 95 -0.44 18.83 19.87
CA GLU A 95 -0.93 19.13 21.23
C GLU A 95 0.17 18.93 22.27
N VAL A 96 0.84 17.77 22.26
CA VAL A 96 1.95 17.47 23.19
C VAL A 96 3.12 18.45 23.02
N GLN A 97 3.44 18.88 21.80
CA GLN A 97 4.46 19.93 21.60
C GLN A 97 4.06 21.26 22.22
N GLY A 98 2.78 21.63 22.13
CA GLY A 98 2.24 22.83 22.78
C GLY A 98 2.39 22.75 24.30
N GLU A 99 1.95 21.64 24.91
CA GLU A 99 2.06 21.42 26.36
C GLU A 99 3.52 21.47 26.84
N LEU A 100 4.46 20.87 26.10
CA LEU A 100 5.89 20.91 26.44
C LEU A 100 6.47 22.34 26.36
N ALA A 101 6.03 23.14 25.40
CA ALA A 101 6.46 24.54 25.28
C ALA A 101 5.95 25.38 26.46
N ASP A 102 4.72 25.16 26.89
CA ASP A 102 4.13 25.84 28.03
C ASP A 102 4.78 25.41 29.37
N MET A 103 5.11 24.13 29.53
CA MET A 103 5.90 23.66 30.67
C MET A 103 7.27 24.32 30.75
N ARG A 104 7.96 24.50 29.61
CA ARG A 104 9.25 25.21 29.56
C ARG A 104 9.12 26.66 29.99
N LYS A 105 8.07 27.37 29.57
CA LYS A 105 7.80 28.74 30.01
C LYS A 105 7.53 28.81 31.51
N MET A 106 6.69 27.91 32.04
CA MET A 106 6.41 27.85 33.48
C MET A 106 7.67 27.58 34.31
N MET A 107 8.56 26.70 33.85
CA MET A 107 9.85 26.46 34.53
C MET A 107 10.77 27.69 34.49
N ALA A 108 10.81 28.43 33.38
CA ALA A 108 11.59 29.66 33.29
C ALA A 108 11.06 30.74 34.26
N ASP A 109 9.74 30.93 34.31
CA ASP A 109 9.08 31.85 35.24
C ASP A 109 9.32 31.44 36.71
N LEU A 110 9.28 30.14 37.01
CA LEU A 110 9.58 29.63 38.35
C LEU A 110 11.04 29.89 38.72
N SER A 111 11.96 29.65 37.79
CA SER A 111 13.40 29.89 37.99
C SER A 111 13.66 31.36 38.30
N GLU A 112 13.05 32.28 37.54
CA GLU A 112 13.19 33.73 37.76
C GLU A 112 12.61 34.16 39.11
N LYS A 113 11.47 33.58 39.52
CA LYS A 113 10.86 33.87 40.83
C LYS A 113 11.71 33.35 42.00
N VAL A 114 12.31 32.17 41.87
CA VAL A 114 13.22 31.60 42.88
C VAL A 114 14.48 32.44 43.00
N GLU A 115 15.04 32.90 41.89
CA GLU A 115 16.23 33.75 41.88
C GLU A 115 15.98 35.13 42.51
N LYS A 116 14.77 35.69 42.34
CA LYS A 116 14.32 36.92 43.03
C LYS A 116 14.09 36.74 44.53
N LEU A 117 13.68 35.55 44.98
CA LEU A 117 13.48 35.23 46.41
C LEU A 117 14.78 34.84 47.13
N SER A 118 15.82 34.46 46.39
CA SER A 118 17.14 34.11 46.89
C SER A 118 18.07 35.33 47.10
N LYS A 119 17.63 36.55 46.75
CA LYS A 119 18.32 37.82 46.98
C LYS A 119 17.62 38.59 48.10
#